data_AF-A0A5N9F0L1-F1
#
_entry.id   AF-A0A5N9F0L1-F1
#
_cell.length_a   1.000
_cell.length_b   1.000
_cell.length_c   1.000
_cell.angle_alpha   90.00
_cell.angle_beta   90.00
_cell.angle_gamma   90.00
#
_symmetry.space_group_name_H-M   'P 1'
#
loop_
_entity.id
_entity.type
_entity.pdbx_description
1 polymer ?
#
loop_
_entity_poly.entity_id
_entity_poly.type
_entity_poly.pdbx_seq_one_letter_code
_entity_poly.pdbx_strand_id
1 'polypeptide(L)' 'MYWLKSCLKCQGDLFENTDIYGRYIDCFQCGHYLTAVEEALIRLNTPFGKTYTLPSNMPVRVLEEIAA' A
#
# COMPACT_ATOMS: atom_id res chain seq x y z
N MET A 1 3.33 -2.38 -8.93
CA MET A 1 3.10 -1.35 -7.90
C MET A 1 3.39 -1.95 -6.54
N TYR A 2 3.85 -1.17 -5.56
CA TYR A 2 4.08 -1.64 -4.19
C TYR A 2 3.25 -0.81 -3.22
N TRP A 3 2.64 -1.46 -2.22
CA TRP A 3 1.93 -0.81 -1.13
C TRP A 3 2.52 -1.27 0.20
N LEU A 4 3.21 -0.36 0.87
CA LEU A 4 3.88 -0.65 2.13
C LEU A 4 2.86 -0.74 3.26
N LYS A 5 3.04 -1.68 4.19
CA LYS A 5 2.20 -1.87 5.39
C LYS A 5 0.68 -1.92 5.10
N SER A 6 0.31 -2.40 3.92
CA SER A 6 -1.06 -2.31 3.40
C SER A 6 -1.80 -3.65 3.40
N CYS A 7 -1.15 -4.75 3.78
CA CYS A 7 -1.81 -6.05 3.92
C CYS A 7 -2.81 -6.04 5.08
N LEU A 8 -4.08 -6.37 4.81
CA LEU A 8 -5.15 -6.39 5.81
C LEU A 8 -5.00 -7.51 6.85
N LYS A 9 -4.21 -8.55 6.56
CA LYS A 9 -3.98 -9.67 7.49
C LYS A 9 -2.80 -9.47 8.43
N CYS A 10 -1.66 -9.05 7.89
CA CYS A 10 -0.39 -9.03 8.65
C CYS A 10 0.26 -7.64 8.73
N GLN A 11 -0.37 -6.60 8.16
CA GLN A 11 0.23 -5.28 8.00
C GLN A 11 1.59 -5.32 7.28
N GLY A 12 1.81 -6.34 6.45
CA GLY A 12 2.96 -6.47 5.57
C GLY A 12 2.80 -5.68 4.27
N ASP A 13 3.78 -5.84 3.40
CA ASP A 13 3.88 -5.13 2.14
C ASP A 13 3.20 -5.94 1.04
N LEU A 14 2.42 -5.24 0.23
CA LEU A 14 1.73 -5.79 -0.92
C LEU A 14 2.46 -5.38 -2.19
N PHE A 15 2.41 -6.24 -3.20
CA PHE A 15 2.91 -5.92 -4.52
C PHE A 15 1.97 -6.46 -5.60
N GLU A 16 1.89 -5.72 -6.71
CA GLU A 16 1.14 -6.14 -7.88
C GLU A 16 2.02 -7.07 -8.72
N ASN A 17 1.48 -8.24 -9.04
CA ASN A 17 2.09 -9.22 -9.91
C ASN A 17 1.16 -9.56 -11.09
N THR A 18 1.62 -10.40 -12.02
CA THR A 18 0.84 -10.79 -13.21
C THR A 18 1.08 -12.25 -13.58
N ASP A 19 0.01 -12.96 -13.89
CA ASP A 19 0.04 -14.32 -14.42
C ASP A 19 -0.84 -14.46 -15.68
N ILE A 20 -1.15 -15.69 -16.07
CA ILE A 20 -1.99 -16.00 -17.25
C ILE A 20 -3.46 -15.57 -17.10
N TYR A 21 -3.94 -15.35 -15.87
CA TYR A 21 -5.31 -14.92 -15.58
C TYR A 21 -5.42 -13.39 -15.44
N GLY A 22 -4.31 -12.70 -15.23
CA GLY A 22 -4.24 -11.25 -15.24
C GLY A 22 -3.36 -10.70 -14.12
N ARG A 23 -3.66 -9.47 -13.70
CA ARG A 23 -2.96 -8.83 -12.58
C ARG A 23 -3.63 -9.20 -11.28
N TYR A 24 -2.82 -9.46 -10.27
CA TYR A 24 -3.27 -9.68 -8.90
C TYR A 24 -2.33 -8.99 -7.93
N ILE A 25 -2.78 -8.83 -6.69
CA ILE A 25 -1.97 -8.28 -5.60
C ILE A 25 -1.80 -9.35 -4.52
N ASP A 26 -0.55 -9.59 -4.11
CA ASP A 26 -0.23 -10.51 -3.02
C ASP A 26 0.73 -9.88 -2.00
N CYS A 27 0.78 -10.48 -0.80
CA CYS A 27 1.63 -10.03 0.28
C CYS A 27 2.95 -10.79 0.34
N PHE A 28 4.08 -10.07 0.31
CA PHE A 28 5.40 -10.67 0.36
C PHE A 28 5.69 -11.37 1.71
N GLN A 29 5.09 -10.89 2.81
CA GLN A 29 5.35 -11.43 4.15
C GLN A 29 4.50 -12.64 4.52
N CYS A 30 3.23 -12.69 4.11
CA CYS A 30 2.31 -13.77 4.52
C CYS A 30 1.75 -14.60 3.37
N GLY A 31 2.05 -14.24 2.11
CA GLY A 31 1.58 -14.95 0.93
C GLY A 31 0.07 -14.86 0.67
N HIS A 32 -0.64 -13.94 1.34
CA HIS A 32 -2.07 -13.73 1.13
C HIS A 32 -2.31 -13.01 -0.19
N TYR A 33 -3.03 -13.67 -1.10
CA TYR A 33 -3.59 -13.06 -2.30
C TYR A 33 -4.84 -12.26 -1.94
N LEU A 34 -4.92 -11.03 -2.44
CA LEU A 34 -6.09 -10.19 -2.21
C LEU A 34 -7.27 -10.68 -3.04
N THR A 35 -8.45 -10.62 -2.43
CA THR A 35 -9.72 -10.76 -3.14
C THR A 35 -10.01 -9.50 -3.95
N ALA A 36 -10.89 -9.60 -4.96
CA ALA A 36 -11.26 -8.46 -5.80
C ALA A 36 -11.73 -7.22 -5.01
N VAL A 37 -12.41 -7.43 -3.88
CA VAL A 37 -12.86 -6.33 -3.01
C VAL A 37 -11.67 -5.67 -2.30
N GLU A 38 -10.74 -6.46 -1.77
CA GLU A 38 -9.53 -5.95 -1.13
C GLU A 38 -8.63 -5.22 -2.14
N GLU A 39 -8.47 -5.77 -3.35
CA GLU A 39 -7.71 -5.13 -4.43
C GLU A 39 -8.30 -3.78 -4.81
N ALA A 40 -9.64 -3.68 -4.90
CA ALA A 40 -10.32 -2.41 -5.18
C ALA A 40 -10.03 -1.37 -4.08
N LEU A 41 -10.08 -1.77 -2.80
CA LEU A 41 -9.76 -0.88 -1.67
C LEU A 41 -8.31 -0.38 -1.73
N ILE A 42 -7.35 -1.28 -1.98
CA ILE A 42 -5.94 -0.92 -2.08
C ILE A 42 -5.68 0.01 -3.26
N ARG A 43 -6.26 -0.29 -4.44
CA ARG A 43 -6.12 0.55 -5.63
C ARG A 43 -6.71 1.95 -5.43
N LEU A 44 -7.90 2.05 -4.83
CA LEU A 44 -8.55 3.33 -4.51
C LEU A 44 -7.78 4.13 -3.45
N ASN A 45 -7.11 3.47 -2.51
CA ASN A 45 -6.35 4.11 -1.44
C ASN A 45 -4.88 4.43 -1.84
N THR A 46 -4.44 4.05 -3.05
CA THR A 46 -3.08 4.34 -3.51
C THR A 46 -2.88 5.87 -3.63
N PRO A 47 -1.87 6.46 -2.98
CA PRO A 47 -1.73 7.90 -2.82
C PRO A 47 -1.14 8.61 -4.05
N PHE A 48 -1.46 8.20 -5.29
CA PHE A 48 -1.37 9.12 -6.44
C PHE A 48 -2.45 10.24 -6.39
N GLY A 49 -3.12 10.40 -5.23
CA GLY A 49 -4.04 11.50 -4.93
C GLY A 49 -3.93 12.05 -3.50
N LYS A 50 -2.93 11.65 -2.70
CA LYS A 50 -2.59 12.36 -1.46
C LYS A 50 -1.29 13.12 -1.68
N THR A 51 -1.39 14.31 -2.26
CA THR A 51 -0.30 15.28 -2.25
C THR A 51 -0.09 15.72 -0.81
N TYR A 52 0.93 15.18 -0.15
CA TYR A 52 1.48 15.79 1.04
C TYR A 52 2.28 17.01 0.57
N THR A 53 1.63 18.18 0.50
CA THR A 53 2.36 19.45 0.36
C THR A 53 3.11 19.67 1.67
N LEU A 54 4.38 19.29 1.69
CA LEU A 54 5.29 19.67 2.77
C LEU A 54 5.49 21.19 2.69
N PRO A 55 5.04 21.98 3.67
CA PRO A 55 5.39 23.39 3.70
C PRO A 55 6.92 23.52 3.84
N SER A 56 7.53 24.40 3.05
CA SER A 56 8.99 24.53 2.87
C SER A 56 9.81 24.85 4.14
N ASN A 57 9.17 24.93 5.31
CA ASN A 57 9.74 25.36 6.58
C ASN A 57 9.76 24.28 7.68
N MET A 58 9.44 23.01 7.38
CA MET A 58 9.57 21.93 8.38
C MET A 58 10.59 20.86 7.96
N PRO A 59 11.51 20.45 8.86
CA PRO A 59 12.45 19.37 8.59
C PRO A 59 11.70 18.03 8.50
N VAL A 60 12.15 17.17 7.57
CA VAL A 60 11.60 15.82 7.30
C VAL A 60 11.91 14.86 8.45
N ARG A 61 11.31 15.10 9.63
CA ARG A 61 11.35 14.19 10.78
C ARG A 61 9.98 14.15 11.45
N VAL A 62 8.97 13.68 10.73
CA VAL A 62 7.75 13.15 11.35
C VAL A 62 7.31 11.93 10.54
N LEU A 63 8.02 10.81 10.74
CA LEU A 63 7.57 9.49 10.28
C LEU A 63 7.23 8.55 11.45
N GLU A 64 7.32 9.00 12.71
CA GLU A 64 6.95 8.19 13.88
C GLU A 64 5.50 8.42 14.36
N GLU A 65 4.86 9.56 14.06
CA GLU A 65 3.50 9.85 14.58
C GLU A 65 2.36 9.42 13.65
N ILE A 66 2.64 8.95 12.43
CA ILE A 66 1.61 8.51 11.46
C ILE A 66 1.36 6.98 11.55
N ALA A 67 2.18 6.28 12.33
CA ALA A 67 2.14 4.82 12.49
C ALA A 67 1.57 4.35 13.84
N ALA A 68 0.99 5.25 14.65
CA ALA A 68 0.32 4.94 15.90
C ALA A 68 -1.21 4.86 15.72
#